data_AF-A0A0N7JDI3-F1
#
_entry.id   AF-A0A0N7JDI3-F1
#
_cell.length_a   1.000
_cell.length_b   1.000
_cell.length_c   1.000
_cell.angle_alpha   90.00
_cell.angle_beta   90.00
_cell.angle_gamma   90.00
#
_symmetry.space_group_name_H-M   'P 1'
#
loop_
_entity.id
_entity.type
_entity.pdbx_description
1 polymer ?
#
loop_
_entity_poly.entity_id
_entity_poly.type
_entity_poly.pdbx_seq_one_letter_code
_entity_poly.pdbx_strand_id
1 'polypeptide(L)'
;MSSSKILSKVEEQIAQQIYPGASLALYTRGEWQEYYLGESNPERSEKSRAGLVYDLASVSKVVGVGTILAFLFHEKKLDLDAPLTQYYPAFHDNSVTVGQLATHTSGLDPFIPNRDALNAAELKEALNHLKVLDSKRFRYTDVNFLLLGFMVEEIFHSALSDIFEQKIFQPWGMKETAFGPVAQAVPTVRGVKAGIVHDPKARVLGRHAGSAGLFSTVRDLKLFLEHYLQDDFAATLTKNFSKEIGKTRSLAWDLDKEWLQHTGYTGTFIMFNRLQQKAVIFLSNRTYEKDERAQWILDRNELMDLIKQNL
;
A
#
# COMPACT_ATOMS: atom_id res chain seq x y z
N MET A 1 10.68 -16.89 22.14
CA MET A 1 11.64 -17.65 21.31
C MET A 1 11.43 -17.45 19.81
N SER A 2 10.22 -17.14 19.31
CA SER A 2 9.98 -17.02 17.86
C SER A 2 10.31 -15.63 17.27
N SER A 3 10.04 -14.53 18.00
CA SER A 3 10.41 -13.17 17.59
C SER A 3 11.93 -12.96 17.48
N SER A 4 12.74 -13.70 18.26
CA SER A 4 14.20 -13.57 18.23
C SER A 4 14.81 -13.79 16.84
N LYS A 5 14.32 -14.78 16.07
CA LYS A 5 14.83 -15.02 14.71
C LYS A 5 14.49 -13.88 13.76
N ILE A 6 13.28 -13.32 13.88
CA ILE A 6 12.82 -12.19 13.09
C ILE A 6 13.70 -10.97 13.39
N LEU A 7 13.93 -10.67 14.66
CA LEU A 7 14.77 -9.54 15.08
C LEU A 7 16.21 -9.70 14.60
N SER A 8 16.81 -10.88 14.77
CA SER A 8 18.16 -11.13 14.27
C SER A 8 18.28 -10.96 12.76
N LYS A 9 17.26 -11.35 11.98
CA LYS A 9 17.26 -11.10 10.53
C LYS A 9 17.17 -9.62 10.21
N VAL A 10 16.35 -8.86 10.94
CA VAL A 10 16.25 -7.40 10.74
C VAL A 10 17.58 -6.71 11.11
N GLU A 11 18.24 -7.12 12.20
CA GLU A 11 19.56 -6.62 12.59
C GLU A 11 20.64 -6.96 11.56
N GLU A 12 20.62 -8.19 11.03
CA GLU A 12 21.50 -8.62 9.94
C GLU A 12 21.32 -7.73 8.70
N GLN A 13 20.07 -7.49 8.28
CA GLN A 13 19.78 -6.64 7.11
C GLN A 13 20.20 -5.18 7.33
N ILE A 14 20.09 -4.65 8.56
CA ILE A 14 20.60 -3.32 8.92
C ILE A 14 22.13 -3.31 8.85
N ALA A 15 22.81 -4.33 9.38
CA ALA A 15 24.26 -4.45 9.34
C ALA A 15 24.80 -4.56 7.91
N GLN A 16 24.03 -5.19 7.02
CA GLN A 16 24.30 -5.26 5.57
C GLN A 16 23.95 -3.97 4.81
N GLN A 17 23.47 -2.93 5.50
CA GLN A 17 23.10 -1.65 4.92
C GLN A 17 22.01 -1.75 3.83
N ILE A 18 21.08 -2.70 3.98
CA ILE A 18 19.91 -2.83 3.10
C ILE A 18 18.93 -1.66 3.39
N TYR A 19 18.81 -1.29 4.65
CA TYR A 19 18.13 -0.07 5.10
C TYR A 19 18.73 0.41 6.43
N PRO A 20 18.66 1.71 6.76
CA PRO A 20 19.32 2.23 7.97
C PRO A 20 18.64 1.81 9.29
N GLY A 21 17.34 1.59 9.25
CA GLY A 21 16.55 1.21 10.42
C GLY A 21 15.12 0.81 10.05
N ALA A 22 14.42 0.24 11.01
CA ALA A 22 13.03 -0.21 10.83
C ALA A 22 12.22 -0.08 12.13
N SER A 23 10.93 0.19 11.96
CA SER A 23 9.90 -0.02 12.97
C SER A 23 9.11 -1.27 12.62
N LEU A 24 9.11 -2.26 13.50
CA LEU A 24 8.43 -3.55 13.35
C LEU A 24 7.37 -3.70 14.43
N ALA A 25 6.16 -4.10 14.05
CA ALA A 25 5.14 -4.55 14.98
C ALA A 25 4.63 -5.93 14.58
N LEU A 26 4.56 -6.83 15.55
CA LEU A 26 4.11 -8.20 15.42
C LEU A 26 2.86 -8.40 16.27
N TYR A 27 1.79 -8.92 15.67
CA TYR A 27 0.53 -9.23 16.35
C TYR A 27 0.30 -10.73 16.36
N THR A 28 -0.03 -11.26 17.53
CA THR A 28 -0.50 -12.63 17.69
C THR A 28 -1.61 -12.66 18.74
N ARG A 29 -2.82 -13.11 18.35
CA ARG A 29 -3.95 -13.39 19.25
C ARG A 29 -4.31 -12.27 20.24
N GLY A 30 -4.40 -11.03 19.75
CA GLY A 30 -4.84 -9.89 20.56
C GLY A 30 -3.71 -9.02 21.11
N GLU A 31 -2.46 -9.45 20.97
CA GLU A 31 -1.31 -8.74 21.54
C GLU A 31 -0.35 -8.26 20.47
N TRP A 32 0.06 -6.99 20.58
CA TRP A 32 1.09 -6.38 19.75
C TRP A 32 2.41 -6.30 20.49
N GLN A 33 3.50 -6.65 19.80
CA GLN A 33 4.88 -6.42 20.24
C GLN A 33 5.56 -5.51 19.23
N GLU A 34 6.14 -4.41 19.72
CA GLU A 34 6.79 -3.39 18.89
C GLU A 34 8.31 -3.41 19.09
N TYR A 35 9.04 -3.24 18.01
CA TYR A 35 10.49 -3.22 17.97
C TYR A 35 10.97 -2.09 17.05
N TYR A 36 11.93 -1.33 17.53
CA TYR A 36 12.49 -0.18 16.82
C TYR A 36 14.00 -0.36 16.72
N LEU A 37 14.50 -0.60 15.51
CA LEU A 37 15.89 -1.00 15.27
C LEU A 37 16.59 -0.02 14.33
N GLY A 38 17.89 0.17 14.53
CA GLY A 38 18.72 1.03 13.68
C GLY A 38 18.38 2.53 13.78
N GLU A 39 18.60 3.23 12.67
CA GLU A 39 18.47 4.68 12.57
C GLU A 39 17.32 5.07 11.63
N SER A 40 16.49 6.02 12.06
CA SER A 40 15.48 6.63 11.21
C SER A 40 16.07 7.75 10.36
N ASN A 41 17.08 8.45 10.87
CA ASN A 41 17.81 9.47 10.12
C ASN A 41 19.32 9.40 10.41
N PRO A 42 20.07 8.70 9.55
CA PRO A 42 21.52 8.57 9.70
C PRO A 42 22.29 9.89 9.71
N GLU A 43 21.85 10.91 8.95
CA GLU A 43 22.54 12.22 8.91
C GLU A 43 22.48 12.97 10.23
N ARG A 44 21.50 12.64 11.07
CA ARG A 44 21.29 13.24 12.40
C ARG A 44 21.51 12.24 13.53
N SER A 45 21.93 11.01 13.21
CA SER A 45 22.04 9.88 14.14
C SER A 45 20.75 9.64 14.95
N GLU A 46 19.59 9.94 14.36
CA GLU A 46 18.29 9.74 15.04
C GLU A 46 17.93 8.26 14.99
N LYS A 47 17.69 7.66 16.16
CA LYS A 47 17.29 6.25 16.27
C LYS A 47 15.86 6.02 15.80
N SER A 48 15.58 4.82 15.31
CA SER A 48 14.20 4.36 15.17
C SER A 48 13.54 4.32 16.56
N ARG A 49 12.30 4.81 16.65
CA ARG A 49 11.53 4.88 17.90
C ARG A 49 10.04 4.98 17.59
N ALA A 50 9.20 4.81 18.62
CA ALA A 50 7.77 4.99 18.51
C ALA A 50 7.38 6.40 18.01
N GLY A 51 6.24 6.48 17.32
CA GLY A 51 5.66 7.73 16.81
C GLY A 51 6.30 8.27 15.53
N LEU A 52 7.27 7.57 14.94
CA LEU A 52 7.80 7.96 13.63
C LEU A 52 6.78 7.74 12.51
N VAL A 53 6.74 8.70 11.58
CA VAL A 53 5.84 8.71 10.42
C VAL A 53 6.64 8.32 9.17
N TYR A 54 6.13 7.39 8.37
CA TYR A 54 6.81 6.84 7.19
C TYR A 54 5.98 7.03 5.93
N ASP A 55 6.64 7.28 4.78
CA ASP A 55 6.01 7.19 3.45
C ASP A 55 5.62 5.73 3.19
N LEU A 56 4.32 5.46 3.07
CA LEU A 56 3.79 4.11 2.87
C LEU A 56 4.00 3.58 1.45
N ALA A 57 4.34 4.45 0.50
CA ALA A 57 4.39 4.12 -0.92
C ALA A 57 3.16 3.31 -1.33
N SER A 58 3.33 2.14 -1.93
CA SER A 58 2.23 1.32 -2.41
C SER A 58 1.36 0.68 -1.32
N VAL A 59 1.77 0.64 -0.04
CA VAL A 59 0.86 0.25 1.05
C VAL A 59 -0.34 1.21 1.14
N SER A 60 -0.19 2.45 0.67
CA SER A 60 -1.30 3.41 0.55
C SER A 60 -2.50 2.87 -0.22
N LYS A 61 -2.28 1.95 -1.18
CA LYS A 61 -3.34 1.33 -1.98
C LYS A 61 -4.36 0.63 -1.10
N VAL A 62 -3.89 -0.21 -0.19
CA VAL A 62 -4.77 -1.00 0.68
C VAL A 62 -5.30 -0.18 1.84
N VAL A 63 -4.50 0.77 2.35
CA VAL A 63 -4.92 1.69 3.43
C VAL A 63 -6.02 2.65 3.00
N GLY A 64 -5.97 3.14 1.76
CA GLY A 64 -6.96 4.06 1.21
C GLY A 64 -7.98 3.36 0.30
N VAL A 65 -7.74 3.42 -1.01
CA VAL A 65 -8.69 2.96 -2.05
C VAL A 65 -9.16 1.52 -1.81
N GLY A 66 -8.26 0.60 -1.50
CA GLY A 66 -8.58 -0.80 -1.25
C GLY A 66 -9.54 -1.03 -0.09
N THR A 67 -9.47 -0.20 0.96
CA THR A 67 -10.41 -0.22 2.08
C THR A 67 -11.80 0.27 1.64
N ILE A 68 -11.87 1.37 0.88
CA ILE A 68 -13.13 1.87 0.32
C ILE A 68 -13.78 0.83 -0.60
N LEU A 69 -12.99 0.18 -1.46
CA LEU A 69 -13.50 -0.92 -2.31
C LEU A 69 -14.04 -2.07 -1.47
N ALA A 70 -13.37 -2.44 -0.38
CA ALA A 70 -13.83 -3.49 0.51
C ALA A 70 -15.17 -3.13 1.20
N PHE A 71 -15.33 -1.88 1.64
CA PHE A 71 -16.62 -1.39 2.16
C PHE A 71 -17.73 -1.47 1.11
N LEU A 72 -17.51 -0.89 -0.07
CA LEU A 72 -18.51 -0.87 -1.14
C LEU A 72 -18.87 -2.29 -1.59
N PHE A 73 -17.90 -3.19 -1.68
CA PHE A 73 -18.12 -4.60 -2.01
C PHE A 73 -18.94 -5.32 -0.93
N HIS A 74 -18.58 -5.14 0.34
CA HIS A 74 -19.33 -5.68 1.47
C HIS A 74 -20.79 -5.18 1.51
N GLU A 75 -20.99 -3.88 1.25
CA GLU A 75 -22.30 -3.23 1.17
C GLU A 75 -23.08 -3.57 -0.10
N LYS A 76 -22.54 -4.40 -1.00
CA LYS A 76 -23.12 -4.76 -2.32
C LYS A 76 -23.37 -3.55 -3.23
N LYS A 77 -22.60 -2.48 -3.06
CA LYS A 77 -22.61 -1.26 -3.89
C LYS A 77 -21.56 -1.29 -5.00
N LEU A 78 -20.69 -2.29 -5.01
CA LEU A 78 -19.66 -2.49 -6.01
C LEU A 78 -19.76 -3.89 -6.62
N ASP A 79 -20.02 -3.94 -7.91
CA ASP A 79 -19.88 -5.13 -8.73
C ASP A 79 -18.48 -5.18 -9.35
N LEU A 80 -17.73 -6.25 -9.06
CA LEU A 80 -16.35 -6.43 -9.55
C LEU A 80 -16.30 -6.86 -11.02
N ASP A 81 -17.40 -7.39 -11.56
CA ASP A 81 -17.51 -7.80 -12.96
C ASP A 81 -18.05 -6.69 -13.86
N ALA A 82 -18.57 -5.61 -13.26
CA ALA A 82 -19.01 -4.44 -14.00
C ALA A 82 -17.83 -3.67 -14.63
N PRO A 83 -18.01 -3.07 -15.82
CA PRO A 83 -17.05 -2.15 -16.43
C PRO A 83 -16.73 -0.98 -15.50
N LEU A 84 -15.48 -0.50 -15.54
CA LEU A 84 -15.06 0.71 -14.80
C LEU A 84 -15.95 1.91 -15.15
N THR A 85 -16.32 2.05 -16.42
CA THR A 85 -17.13 3.15 -16.95
C THR A 85 -18.54 3.23 -16.39
N GLN A 86 -19.04 2.15 -15.79
CA GLN A 86 -20.29 2.17 -15.04
C GLN A 86 -20.20 3.08 -13.80
N TYR A 87 -19.03 3.14 -13.16
CA TYR A 87 -18.78 3.95 -11.96
C TYR A 87 -17.92 5.19 -12.23
N TYR A 88 -17.16 5.19 -13.33
CA TYR A 88 -16.27 6.29 -13.73
C TYR A 88 -16.33 6.51 -15.25
N PRO A 89 -17.35 7.24 -15.75
CA PRO A 89 -17.60 7.39 -17.19
C PRO A 89 -16.49 8.09 -17.98
N ALA A 90 -15.55 8.78 -17.30
CA ALA A 90 -14.45 9.49 -17.95
C ALA A 90 -13.34 8.56 -18.48
N PHE A 91 -13.32 7.28 -18.09
CA PHE A 91 -12.39 6.31 -18.68
C PHE A 91 -12.86 5.90 -20.08
N HIS A 92 -11.97 5.93 -21.07
CA HIS A 92 -12.35 5.76 -22.48
C HIS A 92 -12.76 4.34 -22.90
N ASP A 93 -12.38 3.30 -22.14
CA ASP A 93 -12.54 1.89 -22.54
C ASP A 93 -13.56 1.14 -21.65
N ASN A 94 -14.51 0.45 -22.28
CA ASN A 94 -15.59 -0.28 -21.62
C ASN A 94 -15.27 -1.76 -21.31
N SER A 95 -14.08 -2.25 -21.67
CA SER A 95 -13.69 -3.67 -21.50
C SER A 95 -13.03 -3.97 -20.15
N VAL A 96 -12.51 -2.95 -19.47
CA VAL A 96 -11.81 -3.09 -18.19
C VAL A 96 -12.82 -3.11 -17.04
N THR A 97 -12.82 -4.18 -16.24
CA THR A 97 -13.69 -4.29 -15.06
C THR A 97 -13.03 -3.77 -13.80
N VAL A 98 -13.82 -3.42 -12.79
CA VAL A 98 -13.34 -3.00 -11.47
C VAL A 98 -12.46 -4.09 -10.83
N GLY A 99 -12.90 -5.35 -10.89
CA GLY A 99 -12.16 -6.50 -10.35
C GLY A 99 -10.81 -6.71 -11.03
N GLN A 100 -10.72 -6.46 -12.34
CA GLN A 100 -9.45 -6.54 -13.06
C GLN A 100 -8.46 -5.47 -12.60
N LEU A 101 -8.92 -4.24 -12.34
CA LEU A 101 -8.07 -3.19 -11.77
C LEU A 101 -7.57 -3.58 -10.38
N ALA A 102 -8.49 -4.02 -9.51
CA ALA A 102 -8.17 -4.36 -8.12
C ALA A 102 -7.24 -5.58 -7.98
N THR A 103 -7.20 -6.44 -8.99
CA THR A 103 -6.36 -7.64 -9.05
C THR A 103 -5.16 -7.51 -9.98
N HIS A 104 -4.94 -6.33 -10.59
CA HIS A 104 -3.85 -6.06 -11.54
C HIS A 104 -3.88 -6.94 -12.81
N THR A 105 -5.06 -7.27 -13.31
CA THR A 105 -5.31 -8.05 -14.53
C THR A 105 -6.05 -7.24 -15.61
N SER A 106 -6.00 -5.90 -15.54
CA SER A 106 -6.70 -4.98 -16.46
C SER A 106 -6.14 -4.94 -17.88
N GLY A 107 -4.90 -5.40 -18.09
CA GLY A 107 -4.20 -5.25 -19.37
C GLY A 107 -3.81 -3.81 -19.69
N LEU A 108 -3.86 -2.88 -18.74
CA LEU A 108 -3.41 -1.50 -18.96
C LEU A 108 -1.91 -1.45 -19.22
N ASP A 109 -1.52 -0.76 -20.29
CA ASP A 109 -0.12 -0.36 -20.49
C ASP A 109 0.15 0.92 -19.68
N PRO A 110 1.01 0.89 -18.64
CA PRO A 110 1.24 2.04 -17.78
C PRO A 110 2.17 3.09 -18.40
N PHE A 111 2.56 2.92 -19.66
CA PHE A 111 3.40 3.89 -20.35
C PHE A 111 2.62 5.18 -20.61
N ILE A 112 3.13 6.29 -20.08
CA ILE A 112 2.60 7.64 -20.26
C ILE A 112 3.71 8.49 -20.90
N PRO A 113 3.55 8.96 -22.15
CA PRO A 113 4.53 9.82 -22.80
C PRO A 113 4.77 11.11 -22.00
N ASN A 114 6.03 11.51 -21.85
CA ASN A 114 6.44 12.75 -21.16
C ASN A 114 5.84 12.94 -19.75
N ARG A 115 5.57 11.83 -19.03
CA ARG A 115 4.88 11.84 -17.72
C ARG A 115 5.44 12.88 -16.76
N ASP A 116 6.76 13.01 -16.66
CA ASP A 116 7.42 13.91 -15.70
C ASP A 116 7.20 15.41 -15.99
N ALA A 117 6.70 15.76 -17.17
CA ALA A 117 6.35 17.14 -17.55
C ALA A 117 4.85 17.46 -17.35
N LEU A 118 4.01 16.45 -17.08
CA LEU A 118 2.56 16.64 -16.96
C LEU A 118 2.18 17.22 -15.59
N ASN A 119 1.26 18.18 -15.60
CA ASN A 119 0.56 18.60 -14.38
C ASN A 119 -0.51 17.57 -13.97
N ALA A 120 -1.18 17.80 -12.83
CA ALA A 120 -2.16 16.85 -12.30
C ALA A 120 -3.35 16.57 -13.23
N ALA A 121 -3.87 17.60 -13.91
CA ALA A 121 -4.99 17.46 -14.83
C ALA A 121 -4.57 16.70 -16.10
N GLU A 122 -3.41 17.05 -16.67
CA GLU A 122 -2.85 16.36 -17.84
C GLU A 122 -2.51 14.89 -17.53
N LEU A 123 -1.97 14.61 -16.35
CA LEU A 123 -1.69 13.25 -15.91
C LEU A 123 -2.98 12.45 -15.72
N LYS A 124 -4.02 13.03 -15.11
CA LYS A 124 -5.34 12.40 -14.99
C LYS A 124 -5.93 12.11 -16.37
N GLU A 125 -5.82 13.04 -17.30
CA GLU A 125 -6.32 12.86 -18.67
C GLU A 125 -5.56 11.77 -19.43
N ALA A 126 -4.23 11.70 -19.28
CA ALA A 126 -3.43 10.61 -19.85
C ALA A 126 -3.80 9.26 -19.24
N LEU A 127 -4.09 9.20 -17.94
CA LEU A 127 -4.55 7.99 -17.25
C LEU A 127 -5.92 7.51 -17.79
N ASN A 128 -6.83 8.45 -18.06
CA ASN A 128 -8.15 8.16 -18.63
C ASN A 128 -8.07 7.53 -20.03
N HIS A 129 -6.95 7.74 -20.75
CA HIS A 129 -6.73 7.31 -22.14
C HIS A 129 -5.61 6.27 -22.30
N LEU A 130 -5.23 5.58 -21.22
CA LEU A 130 -4.19 4.53 -21.29
C LEU A 130 -4.58 3.40 -22.24
N LYS A 131 -3.63 2.96 -23.06
CA LYS A 131 -3.85 1.82 -23.94
C LYS A 131 -4.22 0.56 -23.14
N VAL A 132 -5.33 -0.05 -23.54
CA VAL A 132 -5.76 -1.36 -23.05
C VAL A 132 -5.23 -2.43 -23.99
N LEU A 133 -4.41 -3.35 -23.48
CA LEU A 133 -3.87 -4.48 -24.22
C LEU A 133 -4.88 -5.64 -24.27
N ASP A 134 -4.81 -6.46 -25.32
CA ASP A 134 -5.60 -7.68 -25.45
C ASP A 134 -5.27 -8.70 -24.34
N SER A 135 -4.00 -8.72 -23.91
CA SER A 135 -3.52 -9.57 -22.82
C SER A 135 -3.94 -9.01 -21.46
N LYS A 136 -4.84 -9.72 -20.78
CA LYS A 136 -5.28 -9.44 -19.40
C LYS A 136 -4.49 -10.20 -18.33
N ARG A 137 -3.23 -10.56 -18.64
CA ARG A 137 -2.33 -11.22 -17.70
C ARG A 137 -1.93 -10.28 -16.56
N PHE A 138 -1.58 -10.86 -15.42
CA PHE A 138 -1.23 -10.16 -14.20
C PHE A 138 0.01 -9.31 -14.46
N ARG A 139 -0.16 -8.03 -14.23
CA ARG A 139 0.91 -7.04 -14.27
C ARG A 139 0.67 -6.05 -13.16
N TYR A 140 1.42 -6.20 -12.07
CA TYR A 140 1.38 -5.22 -11.00
C TYR A 140 1.76 -3.83 -11.54
N THR A 141 0.79 -2.92 -11.55
CA THR A 141 1.00 -1.55 -11.99
C THR A 141 0.08 -0.60 -11.23
N ASP A 142 0.64 0.56 -10.87
CA ASP A 142 0.00 1.56 -10.03
C ASP A 142 -1.16 2.30 -10.70
N VAL A 143 -1.15 2.41 -12.04
CA VAL A 143 -2.22 3.07 -12.82
C VAL A 143 -3.59 2.46 -12.57
N ASN A 144 -3.66 1.16 -12.23
CA ASN A 144 -4.91 0.51 -11.81
C ASN A 144 -5.55 1.22 -10.62
N PHE A 145 -4.73 1.54 -9.61
CA PHE A 145 -5.20 2.15 -8.38
C PHE A 145 -5.36 3.67 -8.50
N LEU A 146 -4.70 4.31 -9.46
CA LEU A 146 -5.00 5.69 -9.80
C LEU A 146 -6.42 5.79 -10.41
N LEU A 147 -6.75 4.92 -11.36
CA LEU A 147 -8.11 4.85 -11.94
C LEU A 147 -9.16 4.46 -10.91
N LEU A 148 -8.90 3.46 -10.05
CA LEU A 148 -9.80 3.12 -8.95
C LEU A 148 -9.94 4.28 -7.94
N GLY A 149 -8.88 5.07 -7.74
CA GLY A 149 -8.94 6.30 -6.97
C GLY A 149 -9.91 7.31 -7.58
N PHE A 150 -9.77 7.60 -8.87
CA PHE A 150 -10.69 8.53 -9.56
C PHE A 150 -12.13 8.01 -9.57
N MET A 151 -12.34 6.70 -9.69
CA MET A 151 -13.67 6.09 -9.55
C MET A 151 -14.25 6.31 -8.14
N VAL A 152 -13.44 6.17 -7.09
CA VAL A 152 -13.88 6.47 -5.72
C VAL A 152 -14.24 7.95 -5.58
N GLU A 153 -13.45 8.86 -6.13
CA GLU A 153 -13.81 10.30 -6.13
C GLU A 153 -15.12 10.59 -6.88
N GLU A 154 -15.36 9.89 -7.99
CA GLU A 154 -16.60 10.00 -8.78
C GLU A 154 -17.82 9.54 -7.97
N ILE A 155 -17.71 8.38 -7.29
CA ILE A 155 -18.82 7.81 -6.48
C ILE A 155 -19.19 8.73 -5.30
N PHE A 156 -18.20 9.34 -4.66
CA PHE A 156 -18.41 10.13 -3.44
C PHE A 156 -18.44 11.65 -3.68
N HIS A 157 -18.17 12.10 -4.91
CA HIS A 157 -18.05 13.51 -5.28
C HIS A 157 -17.12 14.33 -4.35
N SER A 158 -16.00 13.74 -3.96
CA SER A 158 -15.07 14.32 -2.98
C SER A 158 -13.63 13.87 -3.27
N ALA A 159 -12.64 14.62 -2.78
CA ALA A 159 -11.24 14.23 -2.90
C ALA A 159 -10.92 12.98 -2.06
N LEU A 160 -9.97 12.15 -2.51
CA LEU A 160 -9.57 10.95 -1.74
C LEU A 160 -9.11 11.27 -0.32
N SER A 161 -8.43 12.40 -0.08
CA SER A 161 -8.07 12.81 1.29
C SER A 161 -9.27 12.89 2.22
N ASP A 162 -10.36 13.51 1.73
CA ASP A 162 -11.53 13.81 2.54
C ASP A 162 -12.37 12.53 2.71
N ILE A 163 -12.42 11.69 1.68
CA ILE A 163 -13.05 10.37 1.73
C ILE A 163 -12.35 9.48 2.76
N PHE A 164 -11.02 9.38 2.70
CA PHE A 164 -10.27 8.53 3.63
C PHE A 164 -10.35 9.05 5.06
N GLU A 165 -10.29 10.36 5.26
CA GLU A 165 -10.49 10.96 6.57
C GLU A 165 -11.86 10.58 7.16
N GLN A 166 -12.93 10.81 6.40
CA GLN A 166 -14.30 10.61 6.89
C GLN A 166 -14.70 9.14 7.04
N LYS A 167 -14.19 8.26 6.17
CA LYS A 167 -14.63 6.85 6.11
C LYS A 167 -13.69 5.89 6.82
N ILE A 168 -12.42 6.27 7.00
CA ILE A 168 -11.37 5.38 7.50
C ILE A 168 -10.70 6.00 8.72
N PHE A 169 -9.99 7.11 8.53
CA PHE A 169 -9.01 7.57 9.54
C PHE A 169 -9.69 8.12 10.80
N GLN A 170 -10.69 8.98 10.64
CA GLN A 170 -11.40 9.56 11.78
C GLN A 170 -12.19 8.49 12.55
N PRO A 171 -13.01 7.63 11.90
CA PRO A 171 -13.75 6.57 12.60
C PRO A 171 -12.86 5.55 13.31
N TRP A 172 -11.68 5.24 12.74
CA TRP A 172 -10.75 4.24 13.30
C TRP A 172 -9.70 4.87 14.23
N GLY A 173 -9.71 6.19 14.39
CA GLY A 173 -8.78 6.92 15.25
C GLY A 173 -7.33 6.95 14.73
N MET A 174 -7.12 6.80 13.41
CA MET A 174 -5.81 6.88 12.74
C MET A 174 -5.38 8.34 12.53
N LYS A 175 -5.04 9.03 13.62
CA LYS A 175 -4.86 10.50 13.64
C LYS A 175 -3.61 11.01 12.93
N GLU A 176 -2.63 10.15 12.70
CA GLU A 176 -1.34 10.51 12.09
C GLU A 176 -1.27 10.10 10.61
N THR A 177 -2.30 9.41 10.11
CA THR A 177 -2.35 8.91 8.74
C THR A 177 -2.95 9.97 7.83
N ALA A 178 -2.16 10.46 6.88
CA ALA A 178 -2.59 11.52 5.97
C ALA A 178 -1.84 11.47 4.64
N PHE A 179 -2.36 12.15 3.63
CA PHE A 179 -1.59 12.42 2.42
C PHE A 179 -0.44 13.37 2.72
N GLY A 180 0.72 13.10 2.11
CA GLY A 180 1.88 13.98 2.19
C GLY A 180 1.70 15.31 1.45
N PRO A 181 2.60 16.28 1.67
CA PRO A 181 3.86 16.10 2.41
C PRO A 181 3.70 16.17 3.95
N VAL A 182 4.55 15.44 4.68
CA VAL A 182 4.57 15.43 6.17
C VAL A 182 5.95 15.81 6.72
N ALA A 183 6.09 17.06 7.19
CA ALA A 183 7.40 17.67 7.49
C ALA A 183 8.29 16.91 8.49
N GLN A 184 7.71 16.17 9.44
CA GLN A 184 8.44 15.41 10.48
C GLN A 184 8.53 13.91 10.18
N ALA A 185 8.24 13.49 8.95
CA ALA A 185 8.38 12.09 8.56
C ALA A 185 9.86 11.67 8.52
N VAL A 186 10.07 10.36 8.57
CA VAL A 186 11.36 9.73 8.32
C VAL A 186 11.83 10.08 6.90
N PRO A 187 13.09 10.53 6.71
CA PRO A 187 13.59 10.86 5.38
C PRO A 187 13.64 9.60 4.51
N THR A 188 12.99 9.69 3.34
CA THR A 188 12.85 8.54 2.43
C THR A 188 14.06 8.36 1.51
N VAL A 189 14.76 9.44 1.18
CA VAL A 189 15.94 9.49 0.30
C VAL A 189 16.92 10.48 0.90
N ARG A 190 18.21 10.11 0.97
CA ARG A 190 19.29 10.97 1.45
C ARG A 190 19.37 12.27 0.63
N GLY A 191 19.58 13.40 1.30
CA GLY A 191 19.69 14.71 0.64
C GLY A 191 18.36 15.26 0.10
N VAL A 192 17.26 14.52 0.19
CA VAL A 192 15.91 15.01 -0.15
C VAL A 192 15.20 15.42 1.14
N LYS A 193 14.49 16.55 1.09
CA LYS A 193 13.69 17.03 2.22
C LYS A 193 12.74 15.92 2.71
N ALA A 194 12.76 15.65 4.01
CA ALA A 194 11.89 14.67 4.64
C ALA A 194 10.41 15.01 4.43
N GLY A 195 9.56 13.98 4.36
CA GLY A 195 8.12 14.13 4.18
C GLY A 195 7.63 14.33 2.77
N ILE A 196 8.51 14.44 1.78
CA ILE A 196 8.12 14.52 0.37
C ILE A 196 7.69 13.12 -0.10
N VAL A 197 6.50 13.03 -0.71
CA VAL A 197 5.99 11.79 -1.33
C VAL A 197 7.02 11.27 -2.34
N HIS A 198 7.47 10.02 -2.19
CA HIS A 198 8.48 9.42 -3.04
C HIS A 198 7.98 9.13 -4.46
N ASP A 199 6.76 8.60 -4.61
CA ASP A 199 6.20 8.25 -5.92
C ASP A 199 5.95 9.50 -6.77
N PRO A 200 6.52 9.59 -7.99
CA PRO A 200 6.37 10.78 -8.83
C PRO A 200 4.93 11.09 -9.25
N LYS A 201 4.11 10.09 -9.58
CA LYS A 201 2.70 10.32 -9.97
C LYS A 201 1.89 10.76 -8.77
N ALA A 202 2.09 10.13 -7.61
CA ALA A 202 1.39 10.53 -6.41
C ALA A 202 1.81 11.92 -5.92
N ARG A 203 3.07 12.32 -6.14
CA ARG A 203 3.51 13.69 -5.86
C ARG A 203 2.79 14.71 -6.74
N VAL A 204 2.62 14.41 -8.03
CA VAL A 204 1.90 15.28 -8.97
C VAL A 204 0.39 15.33 -8.68
N LEU A 205 -0.23 14.18 -8.42
CA LEU A 205 -1.67 14.07 -8.15
C LEU A 205 -2.06 14.50 -6.72
N GLY A 206 -1.10 14.50 -5.78
CA GLY A 206 -1.29 14.87 -4.39
C GLY A 206 -2.41 14.05 -3.73
N ARG A 207 -3.36 14.77 -3.13
CA ARG A 207 -4.53 14.20 -2.42
C ARG A 207 -5.51 13.40 -3.28
N HIS A 208 -5.28 13.31 -4.59
CA HIS A 208 -6.08 12.55 -5.55
C HIS A 208 -5.40 11.23 -5.98
N ALA A 209 -4.23 10.91 -5.41
CA ALA A 209 -3.45 9.74 -5.78
C ALA A 209 -3.95 8.45 -5.10
N GLY A 210 -4.65 7.60 -5.83
CA GLY A 210 -5.13 6.32 -5.30
C GLY A 210 -4.07 5.23 -5.09
N SER A 211 -2.83 5.45 -5.58
CA SER A 211 -1.80 4.41 -5.63
C SER A 211 -0.66 4.52 -4.62
N ALA A 212 -0.42 5.72 -4.07
CA ALA A 212 0.66 6.05 -3.14
C ALA A 212 0.39 7.44 -2.53
N GLY A 213 1.25 7.90 -1.62
CA GLY A 213 1.22 9.27 -1.09
C GLY A 213 0.68 9.40 0.32
N LEU A 214 0.20 8.31 0.93
CA LEU A 214 -0.10 8.29 2.36
C LEU A 214 1.17 8.12 3.18
N PHE A 215 1.20 8.83 4.29
CA PHE A 215 2.16 8.67 5.38
C PHE A 215 1.41 8.12 6.59
N SER A 216 2.06 7.29 7.40
CA SER A 216 1.45 6.74 8.61
C SER A 216 2.47 6.30 9.65
N THR A 217 1.99 5.87 10.81
CA THR A 217 2.79 5.37 11.94
C THR A 217 2.49 3.89 12.20
N VAL A 218 3.34 3.23 12.97
CA VAL A 218 3.03 1.89 13.49
C VAL A 218 1.70 1.90 14.26
N ARG A 219 1.46 2.91 15.09
CA ARG A 219 0.25 3.02 15.90
C ARG A 219 -1.03 2.99 15.06
N ASP A 220 -1.08 3.81 14.02
CA ASP A 220 -2.27 3.91 13.17
C ASP A 220 -2.47 2.64 12.34
N LEU A 221 -1.37 2.04 11.84
CA LEU A 221 -1.45 0.79 11.10
C LEU A 221 -1.87 -0.39 11.98
N LYS A 222 -1.65 -0.35 13.30
CA LYS A 222 -2.21 -1.34 14.24
C LYS A 222 -3.72 -1.25 14.27
N LEU A 223 -4.28 -0.04 14.42
CA LEU A 223 -5.73 0.20 14.38
C LEU A 223 -6.32 -0.28 13.06
N PHE A 224 -5.68 0.09 11.95
CA PHE A 224 -6.03 -0.37 10.61
C PHE A 224 -6.10 -1.91 10.52
N LEU A 225 -5.04 -2.62 10.95
CA LEU A 225 -5.00 -4.07 10.87
C LEU A 225 -5.95 -4.75 11.85
N GLU A 226 -6.23 -4.15 13.00
CA GLU A 226 -7.25 -4.63 13.94
C GLU A 226 -8.64 -4.63 13.29
N HIS A 227 -9.03 -3.57 12.57
CA HIS A 227 -10.27 -3.55 11.79
C HIS A 227 -10.29 -4.65 10.73
N TYR A 228 -9.20 -4.87 9.99
CA TYR A 228 -9.10 -5.96 9.02
C TYR A 228 -9.13 -7.37 9.64
N LEU A 229 -8.68 -7.51 10.89
CA LEU A 229 -8.70 -8.77 11.63
C LEU A 229 -10.09 -9.08 12.21
N GLN A 230 -10.85 -8.06 12.63
CA GLN A 230 -12.10 -8.26 13.36
C GLN A 230 -13.34 -8.02 12.51
N ASP A 231 -13.39 -6.95 11.75
CA ASP A 231 -14.65 -6.47 11.17
C ASP A 231 -15.13 -7.31 9.99
N ASP A 232 -16.45 -7.32 9.79
CA ASP A 232 -17.12 -8.18 8.81
C ASP A 232 -16.81 -7.79 7.36
N PHE A 233 -16.46 -6.52 7.08
CA PHE A 233 -16.08 -6.09 5.73
C PHE A 233 -14.87 -6.87 5.20
N ALA A 234 -13.97 -7.31 6.10
CA ALA A 234 -12.77 -8.04 5.74
C ALA A 234 -12.98 -9.57 5.67
N ALA A 235 -14.13 -10.07 6.12
CA ALA A 235 -14.36 -11.51 6.32
C ALA A 235 -14.23 -12.35 5.05
N THR A 236 -14.53 -11.79 3.88
CA THR A 236 -14.44 -12.48 2.59
C THR A 236 -13.16 -12.18 1.82
N LEU A 237 -12.27 -11.35 2.35
CA LEU A 237 -11.07 -10.93 1.62
C LEU A 237 -10.02 -12.03 1.49
N THR A 238 -10.11 -13.14 2.23
CA THR A 238 -9.21 -14.30 2.04
C THR A 238 -9.56 -15.14 0.80
N LYS A 239 -10.59 -14.76 0.03
CA LYS A 239 -10.95 -15.41 -1.24
C LYS A 239 -10.07 -14.91 -2.38
N ASN A 240 -9.86 -15.77 -3.37
CA ASN A 240 -9.25 -15.36 -4.64
C ASN A 240 -10.29 -14.66 -5.53
N PHE A 241 -10.01 -13.41 -5.87
CA PHE A 241 -10.79 -12.58 -6.80
C PHE A 241 -10.14 -12.48 -8.19
N SER A 242 -8.89 -12.94 -8.34
CA SER A 242 -8.24 -13.02 -9.66
C SER A 242 -8.84 -14.16 -10.47
N LYS A 243 -9.18 -13.87 -11.73
CA LYS A 243 -9.60 -14.85 -12.74
C LYS A 243 -8.41 -15.49 -13.48
N GLU A 244 -7.18 -15.04 -13.23
CA GLU A 244 -5.99 -15.59 -13.88
C GLU A 244 -5.54 -16.91 -13.24
N ILE A 245 -5.31 -17.91 -14.09
CA ILE A 245 -4.75 -19.19 -13.70
C ILE A 245 -3.33 -19.00 -13.16
N GLY A 246 -3.08 -19.53 -11.97
CA GLY A 246 -1.76 -19.52 -11.33
C GLY A 246 -1.40 -18.20 -10.63
N LYS A 247 -2.30 -17.20 -10.63
CA LYS A 247 -2.09 -15.97 -9.86
C LYS A 247 -3.28 -15.68 -8.95
N THR A 248 -3.06 -15.85 -7.66
CA THR A 248 -4.03 -15.51 -6.62
C THR A 248 -3.91 -14.04 -6.22
N ARG A 249 -5.06 -13.34 -6.17
CA ARG A 249 -5.17 -11.98 -5.64
C ARG A 249 -6.48 -11.85 -4.91
N SER A 250 -6.47 -11.11 -3.83
CA SER A 250 -7.70 -10.64 -3.21
C SER A 250 -8.11 -9.29 -3.79
N LEU A 251 -9.22 -8.73 -3.33
CA LEU A 251 -9.60 -7.35 -3.59
C LEU A 251 -8.51 -6.43 -3.02
N ALA A 252 -7.73 -5.80 -3.92
CA ALA A 252 -6.58 -4.95 -3.64
C ALA A 252 -5.32 -5.61 -3.01
N TRP A 253 -5.49 -6.70 -2.26
CA TRP A 253 -4.42 -7.37 -1.54
C TRP A 253 -3.73 -8.46 -2.36
N ASP A 254 -2.43 -8.67 -2.09
CA ASP A 254 -1.76 -9.89 -2.52
C ASP A 254 -2.20 -11.05 -1.63
N LEU A 255 -2.63 -12.15 -2.24
CA LEU A 255 -3.12 -13.33 -1.52
C LEU A 255 -2.10 -14.45 -1.64
N ASP A 256 -1.42 -14.74 -0.53
CA ASP A 256 -0.48 -15.85 -0.39
C ASP A 256 -1.02 -16.84 0.65
N LYS A 257 -1.65 -17.91 0.15
CA LYS A 257 -2.42 -18.87 0.96
C LYS A 257 -3.50 -18.14 1.77
N GLU A 258 -3.30 -18.02 3.08
CA GLU A 258 -4.23 -17.36 4.01
C GLU A 258 -3.76 -15.95 4.40
N TRP A 259 -2.57 -15.53 3.93
CA TRP A 259 -2.01 -14.22 4.20
C TRP A 259 -2.46 -13.22 3.13
N LEU A 260 -2.98 -12.09 3.61
CA LEU A 260 -3.18 -10.89 2.82
C LEU A 260 -2.02 -9.95 3.10
N GLN A 261 -1.29 -9.57 2.06
CA GLN A 261 -0.07 -8.78 2.18
C GLN A 261 -0.02 -7.66 1.14
N HIS A 262 0.67 -6.57 1.49
CA HIS A 262 0.98 -5.50 0.55
C HIS A 262 2.33 -4.88 0.88
N THR A 263 3.10 -4.56 -0.16
CA THR A 263 4.45 -3.97 -0.02
C THR A 263 4.48 -2.56 -0.58
N GLY A 264 5.42 -1.77 -0.09
CA GLY A 264 5.69 -0.39 -0.46
C GLY A 264 7.11 -0.24 -1.00
N TYR A 265 7.27 0.60 -2.03
CA TYR A 265 8.56 0.82 -2.67
C TYR A 265 9.62 1.36 -1.70
N THR A 266 9.21 2.14 -0.71
CA THR A 266 10.08 2.79 0.27
C THR A 266 10.56 1.84 1.37
N GLY A 267 10.17 0.56 1.32
CA GLY A 267 10.61 -0.47 2.25
C GLY A 267 9.55 -0.91 3.24
N THR A 268 8.35 -0.33 3.16
CA THR A 268 7.23 -0.70 4.01
C THR A 268 6.56 -1.99 3.53
N PHE A 269 5.99 -2.77 4.44
CA PHE A 269 4.99 -3.77 4.12
C PHE A 269 4.08 -4.00 5.32
N ILE A 270 2.86 -4.43 5.03
CA ILE A 270 1.92 -4.92 6.03
C ILE A 270 1.37 -6.26 5.56
N MET A 271 1.10 -7.16 6.50
CA MET A 271 0.45 -8.43 6.21
C MET A 271 -0.38 -8.91 7.39
N PHE A 272 -1.47 -9.63 7.12
CA PHE A 272 -2.29 -10.23 8.16
C PHE A 272 -2.87 -11.57 7.73
N ASN A 273 -3.15 -12.40 8.72
CA ASN A 273 -3.86 -13.66 8.60
C ASN A 273 -5.01 -13.64 9.60
N ARG A 274 -6.23 -13.45 9.09
CA ARG A 274 -7.45 -13.34 9.90
C ARG A 274 -7.78 -14.62 10.65
N LEU A 275 -7.60 -15.79 10.01
CA LEU A 275 -7.91 -17.08 10.63
C LEU A 275 -6.99 -17.39 11.80
N GLN A 276 -5.69 -17.10 11.66
CA GLN A 276 -4.70 -17.35 12.69
C GLN A 276 -4.58 -16.21 13.71
N GLN A 277 -5.31 -15.09 13.49
CA GLN A 277 -5.22 -13.86 14.28
C GLN A 277 -3.77 -13.38 14.41
N LYS A 278 -3.10 -13.21 13.26
CA LYS A 278 -1.72 -12.71 13.16
C LYS A 278 -1.65 -11.51 12.25
N ALA A 279 -0.79 -10.56 12.56
CA ALA A 279 -0.53 -9.40 11.70
C ALA A 279 0.86 -8.84 11.89
N VAL A 280 1.34 -8.11 10.88
CA VAL A 280 2.69 -7.57 10.84
C VAL A 280 2.67 -6.21 10.18
N ILE A 281 3.42 -5.29 10.78
CA ILE A 281 3.72 -3.98 10.24
C ILE A 281 5.23 -3.86 10.22
N PHE A 282 5.80 -3.56 9.05
CA PHE A 282 7.21 -3.27 8.90
C PHE A 282 7.35 -1.96 8.14
N LEU A 283 7.94 -0.95 8.78
CA LEU A 283 8.17 0.37 8.20
C LEU A 283 9.67 0.68 8.21
N SER A 284 10.23 0.90 7.03
CA SER A 284 11.60 1.35 6.86
C SER A 284 11.67 2.46 5.79
N ASN A 285 12.86 3.02 5.62
CA ASN A 285 13.22 3.92 4.54
C ASN A 285 14.32 3.27 3.67
N ARG A 286 14.07 2.07 3.12
CA ARG A 286 15.08 1.31 2.36
C ARG A 286 15.67 2.05 1.16
N THR A 287 14.93 3.02 0.62
CA THR A 287 15.38 3.88 -0.49
C THR A 287 16.33 4.99 -0.04
N TYR A 288 16.69 5.06 1.24
CA TYR A 288 17.44 6.18 1.81
C TYR A 288 18.81 6.34 1.16
N GLU A 289 19.62 5.27 1.10
CA GLU A 289 20.96 5.30 0.49
C GLU A 289 20.93 4.98 -1.01
N LYS A 290 20.15 3.97 -1.37
CA LYS A 290 20.19 3.34 -2.69
C LYS A 290 18.85 2.67 -2.99
N ASP A 291 18.61 2.39 -4.27
CA ASP A 291 17.41 1.66 -4.66
C ASP A 291 17.67 0.14 -4.68
N GLU A 292 18.60 -0.37 -5.50
CA GLU A 292 18.91 -1.82 -5.58
C GLU A 292 17.66 -2.74 -5.59
N ARG A 293 16.61 -2.30 -6.29
CA ARG A 293 15.25 -2.87 -6.21
C ARG A 293 15.20 -4.39 -6.37
N ALA A 294 15.98 -4.96 -7.31
CA ALA A 294 15.95 -6.39 -7.58
C ALA A 294 16.41 -7.20 -6.36
N GLN A 295 17.50 -6.77 -5.70
CA GLN A 295 18.02 -7.41 -4.49
C GLN A 295 17.06 -7.19 -3.32
N TRP A 296 16.56 -5.96 -3.13
CA TRP A 296 15.57 -5.67 -2.10
C TRP A 296 14.35 -6.58 -2.14
N ILE A 297 13.85 -6.94 -3.33
CA ILE A 297 12.72 -7.85 -3.47
C ILE A 297 13.05 -9.23 -2.87
N LEU A 298 14.27 -9.73 -3.08
CA LEU A 298 14.71 -11.01 -2.52
C LEU A 298 14.83 -10.91 -0.99
N ASP A 299 15.54 -9.90 -0.49
CA ASP A 299 15.79 -9.73 0.95
C ASP A 299 14.48 -9.52 1.74
N ARG A 300 13.57 -8.71 1.20
CA ARG A 300 12.25 -8.49 1.79
C ARG A 300 11.43 -9.78 1.80
N ASN A 301 11.42 -10.54 0.71
CA ASN A 301 10.64 -11.77 0.64
C ASN A 301 11.17 -12.81 1.63
N GLU A 302 12.49 -12.92 1.77
CA GLU A 302 13.11 -13.78 2.79
C GLU A 302 12.66 -13.40 4.20
N LEU A 303 12.65 -12.11 4.54
CA LEU A 303 12.14 -11.62 5.83
C LEU A 303 10.65 -11.91 6.01
N MET A 304 9.82 -11.64 5.00
CA MET A 304 8.37 -11.90 5.06
C MET A 304 8.08 -13.40 5.27
N ASP A 305 8.79 -14.28 4.57
CA ASP A 305 8.63 -15.72 4.70
C ASP A 305 9.11 -16.22 6.07
N LEU A 306 10.24 -15.70 6.56
CA LEU A 306 10.72 -15.97 7.92
C LEU A 306 9.67 -15.56 8.96
N ILE A 307 9.05 -14.38 8.82
CA ILE A 307 8.01 -13.92 9.74
C ILE A 307 6.80 -14.85 9.69
N LYS A 308 6.29 -15.22 8.50
CA LYS A 308 5.14 -16.14 8.37
C LYS A 308 5.40 -17.51 9.04
N GLN A 309 6.64 -17.97 9.06
CA GLN A 309 7.03 -19.25 9.69
C GLN A 309 7.20 -19.16 11.21
N ASN A 310 7.46 -17.97 11.75
CA ASN A 310 7.84 -17.78 13.16
C ASN A 310 6.87 -16.90 13.96
N LEU A 311 5.86 -16.29 13.33
CA LEU A 311 4.77 -15.60 14.02
C LEU A 311 3.62 -16.55 14.34
#